data_AF-A0A5B7Y5U8-F1
#
_entry.id   AF-A0A5B7Y5U8-F1
#
_cell.length_a   1.000
_cell.length_b   1.000
_cell.length_c   1.000
_cell.angle_alpha   90.00
_cell.angle_beta   90.00
_cell.angle_gamma   90.00
#
_symmetry.space_group_name_H-M   'P 1'
#
loop_
_entity.id
_entity.type
_entity.pdbx_description
1 polymer ?
#
loop_
_entity_poly.entity_id
_entity_poly.type
_entity_poly.pdbx_seq_one_letter_code
_entity_poly.pdbx_strand_id
1 'polypeptide(L)'
;MITNLKQTLRKLYAYRLINYGNTAYQHITNDWHFENVPTQLKELWHGQDVVSFITLSIAYDSDIDFMSHHELVRRIDNEYYLIARLEKIFSDLRKRK
;
A
#
# COMPACT_ATOMS: atom_id res chain seq x y z
N MET A 1 -24.29 1.71 -1.59
CA MET A 1 -23.30 0.67 -1.94
C MET A 1 -22.06 1.23 -2.63
N ILE A 2 -22.17 1.91 -3.78
CA ILE A 2 -20.99 2.44 -4.49
C ILE A 2 -20.23 3.52 -3.70
N THR A 3 -20.94 4.41 -2.99
CA THR A 3 -20.33 5.42 -2.10
C THR A 3 -19.51 4.78 -0.98
N ASN A 4 -19.97 3.66 -0.44
CA ASN A 4 -19.25 2.93 0.61
C ASN A 4 -17.94 2.35 0.05
N LEU A 5 -17.94 1.79 -1.16
CA LEU A 5 -16.73 1.28 -1.80
C LEU A 5 -15.70 2.38 -2.04
N LYS A 6 -16.13 3.54 -2.56
CA LYS A 6 -15.24 4.71 -2.74
C LYS A 6 -14.59 5.12 -1.41
N GLN A 7 -15.38 5.23 -0.35
CA GLN A 7 -14.86 5.56 1.00
C GLN A 7 -13.92 4.47 1.54
N THR A 8 -14.23 3.19 1.32
CA THR A 8 -13.37 2.08 1.72
C THR A 8 -12.03 2.14 1.00
N LEU A 9 -12.03 2.35 -0.32
CA LEU A 9 -10.80 2.46 -1.10
C LEU A 9 -9.93 3.62 -0.60
N ARG A 10 -10.52 4.80 -0.36
CA ARG A 10 -9.82 5.96 0.22
C ARG A 10 -9.18 5.64 1.57
N LYS A 11 -9.92 4.97 2.47
CA LYS A 11 -9.42 4.58 3.78
C LYS A 11 -8.25 3.59 3.68
N LEU A 12 -8.36 2.59 2.80
CA LEU A 12 -7.30 1.59 2.60
C LEU A 12 -6.05 2.23 2.00
N TYR A 13 -6.20 3.09 1.00
CA TYR A 13 -5.08 3.82 0.41
C TYR A 13 -4.33 4.67 1.45
N ALA A 14 -5.06 5.47 2.23
CA ALA A 14 -4.47 6.28 3.30
C ALA A 14 -3.82 5.39 4.37
N TYR A 15 -4.48 4.31 4.78
CA TYR A 15 -3.95 3.35 5.74
C TYR A 15 -2.64 2.74 5.26
N ARG A 16 -2.58 2.30 4.00
CA ARG A 16 -1.37 1.73 3.38
C ARG A 16 -0.22 2.75 3.38
N LEU A 17 -0.50 3.98 2.94
CA LEU A 17 0.50 5.04 2.83
C LEU A 17 1.11 5.38 4.20
N ILE A 18 0.26 5.56 5.21
CA ILE A 18 0.66 5.95 6.57
C ILE A 18 1.45 4.83 7.26
N ASN A 19 1.00 3.58 7.16
CA ASN A 19 1.52 2.49 7.98
C ASN A 19 2.62 1.66 7.32
N TYR A 20 2.71 1.68 5.99
CA TYR A 20 3.63 0.83 5.24
C TYR A 20 4.41 1.57 4.14
N GLY A 21 4.33 2.90 4.12
CA GLY A 21 5.18 3.72 3.27
C GLY A 21 6.61 3.84 3.82
N ASN A 22 7.44 4.57 3.07
CA ASN A 22 8.85 4.79 3.37
C ASN A 22 9.08 5.35 4.78
N THR A 23 8.28 6.33 5.21
CA THR A 23 8.37 6.93 6.55
C THR A 23 8.12 5.90 7.65
N ALA A 24 7.12 5.03 7.48
CA ALA A 24 6.85 3.97 8.46
C ALA A 24 8.02 2.98 8.58
N TYR A 25 8.63 2.62 7.46
CA TYR A 25 9.83 1.78 7.46
C TYR A 25 11.00 2.45 8.20
N GLN A 26 11.29 3.72 7.91
CA GLN A 26 12.36 4.48 8.58
C GLN A 26 12.15 4.50 10.09
N HIS A 27 10.93 4.77 10.56
CA HIS A 27 10.62 4.79 11.99
C HIS A 27 10.81 3.44 12.70
N ILE A 28 10.48 2.34 12.01
CA ILE A 28 10.58 1.00 12.62
C ILE A 28 12.04 0.53 12.67
N THR A 29 12.77 0.74 11.57
CA THR A 29 14.10 0.15 11.35
C THR A 29 15.26 1.08 11.68
N ASN A 30 15.03 2.39 11.82
CA ASN A 30 16.05 3.44 11.86
C ASN A 30 16.94 3.53 10.61
N ASP A 31 16.59 2.84 9.52
CA ASP A 31 17.30 2.90 8.24
C ASP A 31 16.82 4.10 7.43
N TRP A 32 17.32 5.28 7.81
CA TRP A 32 16.93 6.57 7.21
C TRP A 32 17.31 6.70 5.73
N HIS A 33 18.37 5.99 5.31
CA HIS A 33 18.90 6.04 3.94
C HIS A 33 18.44 4.87 3.06
N PHE A 34 17.58 3.99 3.58
CA PHE A 34 17.03 2.84 2.86
C PHE A 34 18.09 1.84 2.36
N GLU A 35 19.23 1.76 3.05
CA GLU A 35 20.36 0.92 2.65
C GLU A 35 20.04 -0.57 2.82
N ASN A 36 19.19 -0.90 3.79
CA ASN A 36 18.90 -2.27 4.21
C ASN A 36 17.48 -2.72 3.88
N VAL A 37 16.77 -1.99 3.00
CA VAL A 37 15.39 -2.35 2.62
C VAL A 37 15.38 -3.73 1.95
N PRO A 38 14.60 -4.70 2.48
CA PRO A 38 14.48 -6.02 1.87
C PRO A 38 14.01 -5.94 0.42
N THR A 39 14.56 -6.78 -0.46
CA THR A 39 14.19 -6.83 -1.89
C THR A 39 12.68 -6.99 -2.09
N GLN A 40 12.04 -7.85 -1.31
CA GLN A 40 10.59 -8.06 -1.37
C GLN A 40 9.80 -6.78 -1.04
N LEU A 41 10.30 -5.94 -0.13
CA LEU A 41 9.66 -4.65 0.19
C LEU A 41 9.88 -3.63 -0.94
N LYS A 42 11.08 -3.60 -1.54
CA LYS A 42 11.36 -2.77 -2.72
C LYS A 42 10.41 -3.10 -3.88
N GLU A 43 10.15 -4.38 -4.13
CA GLU A 43 9.18 -4.82 -5.15
C GLU A 43 7.76 -4.35 -4.84
N LEU A 44 7.32 -4.44 -3.58
CA LEU A 44 5.99 -3.97 -3.19
C LEU A 44 5.85 -2.44 -3.25
N TRP A 45 6.94 -1.70 -3.11
CA TRP A 45 6.93 -0.24 -3.26
C TRP A 45 7.07 0.23 -4.71
N HIS A 46 7.90 -0.44 -5.51
CA HIS A 46 8.37 0.10 -6.80
C HIS A 46 8.11 -0.81 -8.00
N GLY A 47 7.66 -2.04 -7.79
CA GLY A 47 7.42 -3.00 -8.87
C GLY A 47 6.31 -2.54 -9.82
N GLN A 48 6.53 -2.65 -11.12
CA GLN A 48 5.55 -2.27 -12.14
C GLN A 48 4.71 -3.45 -12.63
N ASP A 49 5.25 -4.68 -12.53
CA ASP A 49 4.59 -5.91 -13.00
C ASP A 49 3.80 -6.64 -11.91
N VAL A 50 3.76 -6.09 -10.69
CA VAL A 50 3.10 -6.69 -9.53
C VAL A 50 2.18 -5.69 -8.85
N VAL A 51 1.26 -6.18 -8.01
CA VAL A 51 0.46 -5.31 -7.13
C VAL A 51 1.41 -4.63 -6.14
N SER A 52 1.53 -3.31 -6.28
CA SER A 52 2.51 -2.47 -5.60
C SER A 52 1.95 -1.08 -5.34
N PHE A 53 2.70 -0.24 -4.65
CA PHE A 53 2.35 1.18 -4.51
C PHE A 53 2.29 1.90 -5.86
N ILE A 54 3.12 1.52 -6.84
CA ILE A 54 3.11 2.12 -8.18
C ILE A 54 1.84 1.72 -8.92
N THR A 55 1.52 0.43 -8.98
CA THR A 55 0.38 -0.05 -9.77
C THR A 55 -0.97 0.29 -9.12
N LEU A 56 -0.99 0.50 -7.80
CA LEU A 56 -2.16 0.99 -7.06
C LEU A 56 -2.10 2.49 -6.75
N SER A 57 -1.19 3.24 -7.38
CA SER A 57 -1.18 4.69 -7.24
C SER A 57 -2.45 5.29 -7.85
N ILE A 58 -2.87 6.42 -7.28
CA ILE A 58 -3.95 7.25 -7.76
C ILE A 58 -3.38 8.66 -7.87
N ALA A 59 -3.51 9.29 -9.04
CA ALA A 59 -2.96 10.62 -9.27
C ALA A 59 -3.74 11.67 -8.48
N TYR A 60 -5.08 11.57 -8.47
CA TYR A 60 -5.96 12.46 -7.73
C TYR A 60 -7.05 11.68 -7.01
N ASP A 61 -7.39 12.06 -5.77
CA ASP A 61 -8.49 11.41 -5.02
C ASP A 61 -9.83 11.45 -5.79
N SER A 62 -10.06 12.48 -6.60
CA SER A 62 -11.21 12.62 -7.48
C SER A 62 -11.31 11.50 -8.53
N ASP A 63 -10.21 10.84 -8.89
CA ASP A 63 -10.22 9.73 -9.86
C ASP A 63 -11.09 8.57 -9.37
N ILE A 64 -11.15 8.37 -8.04
CA ILE A 64 -12.01 7.37 -7.39
C ILE A 64 -13.49 7.64 -7.68
N ASP A 65 -13.87 8.90 -7.88
CA ASP A 65 -15.26 9.25 -8.10
C ASP A 65 -15.77 8.84 -9.50
N PHE A 66 -14.87 8.63 -10.45
CA PHE A 66 -15.17 8.19 -11.81
C PHE A 66 -15.04 6.66 -12.01
N MET A 67 -14.53 5.94 -11.01
CA MET A 67 -14.37 4.49 -11.11
C MET A 67 -15.70 3.75 -11.15
N SER A 68 -15.76 2.72 -12.01
CA SER A 68 -16.90 1.80 -12.04
C SER A 68 -16.98 0.95 -10.75
N HIS A 69 -18.15 0.38 -10.47
CA HIS A 69 -18.31 -0.54 -9.34
C HIS A 69 -17.31 -1.71 -9.36
N HIS A 70 -17.14 -2.34 -10.53
CA HIS A 70 -16.22 -3.46 -10.70
C HIS A 70 -14.76 -3.04 -10.48
N GLU A 71 -14.38 -1.86 -10.97
CA GLU A 71 -13.05 -1.31 -10.75
C GLU A 71 -12.79 -1.01 -9.28
N LEU A 72 -13.77 -0.44 -8.56
CA LEU A 72 -13.67 -0.19 -7.13
C LEU A 72 -13.47 -1.49 -6.34
N VAL A 73 -14.24 -2.54 -6.62
CA VAL A 73 -14.09 -3.85 -5.98
C VAL A 73 -12.69 -4.41 -6.24
N ARG A 74 -12.26 -4.45 -7.51
CA ARG A 74 -10.93 -4.96 -7.88
C ARG A 74 -9.80 -4.18 -7.20
N ARG A 75 -9.90 -2.85 -7.11
CA ARG A 75 -8.92 -1.99 -6.44
C ARG A 75 -8.88 -2.29 -4.93
N ILE A 76 -10.04 -2.43 -4.29
CA ILE A 76 -10.14 -2.77 -2.85
C ILE A 76 -9.51 -4.14 -2.57
N ASP A 77 -9.79 -5.15 -3.39
CA ASP A 77 -9.20 -6.48 -3.22
C ASP A 77 -7.68 -6.44 -3.34
N ASN A 78 -7.16 -5.69 -4.31
CA ASN A 78 -5.73 -5.48 -4.48
C ASN A 78 -5.10 -4.71 -3.29
N GLU A 79 -5.80 -3.72 -2.73
CA GLU A 79 -5.34 -3.02 -1.52
C GLU A 79 -5.21 -3.99 -0.34
N TYR A 80 -6.23 -4.80 -0.07
CA TYR A 80 -6.16 -5.80 1.00
C TYR A 80 -5.02 -6.80 0.78
N TYR A 81 -4.86 -7.29 -0.45
CA TYR A 81 -3.76 -8.19 -0.79
C TYR A 81 -2.39 -7.57 -0.53
N LEU A 82 -2.19 -6.32 -0.97
CA LEU A 82 -0.94 -5.61 -0.77
C LEU A 82 -0.67 -5.34 0.73
N ILE A 83 -1.69 -4.87 1.46
CA ILE A 83 -1.60 -4.62 2.90
C ILE A 83 -1.20 -5.89 3.66
N ALA A 84 -1.81 -7.03 3.36
CA ALA A 84 -1.46 -8.29 4.04
C ALA A 84 0.01 -8.70 3.83
N ARG A 85 0.54 -8.50 2.61
CA ARG A 85 1.95 -8.77 2.31
C ARG A 85 2.89 -7.80 3.05
N LEU A 86 2.54 -6.51 3.07
CA LEU A 86 3.30 -5.48 3.79
C LEU A 86 3.29 -5.74 5.29
N GLU A 87 2.15 -6.09 5.86
CA GLU A 87 1.98 -6.39 7.27
C GLU A 87 2.89 -7.55 7.72
N LYS A 88 3.00 -8.60 6.90
CA LYS A 88 3.92 -9.71 7.16
C LYS A 88 5.37 -9.22 7.22
N ILE A 89 5.83 -8.49 6.20
CA ILE A 89 7.20 -7.97 6.15
C ILE A 89 7.49 -7.02 7.32
N PHE A 90 6.59 -6.08 7.59
CA PHE A 90 6.75 -5.10 8.68
C PHE A 90 6.75 -5.77 10.07
N SER A 91 5.97 -6.84 10.23
CA SER A 91 5.98 -7.63 11.47
C SER A 91 7.31 -8.35 11.66
N ASP A 92 7.92 -8.87 10.60
CA ASP A 92 9.24 -9.49 10.66
C ASP A 92 10.35 -8.45 10.91
N LEU A 93 10.25 -7.25 10.32
CA LEU A 93 11.17 -6.14 10.60
C LEU A 93 11.10 -5.73 12.08
N ARG A 94 9.90 -5.63 12.67
CA ARG A 94 9.72 -5.29 14.09
C ARG A 94 10.34 -6.31 15.04
N LYS A 95 10.33 -7.59 14.67
CA LYS A 95 10.93 -8.68 15.48
C LYS A 95 12.46 -8.71 15.44
N ARG A 96 13.07 -8.07 14.45
CA ARG A 96 14.54 -8.01 14.25
C ARG A 96 15.19 -6.82 14.96
N LYS A 97 14.39 -5.96 15.57
CA LYS A 97 14.84 -4.85 16.42
C LYS A 97 15.23 -5.37 17.80
#